data_AF-J0K7P2-F1
#
_entry.id   AF-J0K7P2-F1
#
_cell.length_a   1.000
_cell.length_b   1.000
_cell.length_c   1.000
_cell.angle_alpha   90.00
_cell.angle_beta   90.00
_cell.angle_gamma   90.00
#
_symmetry.space_group_name_H-M   'P 1'
#
loop_
_entity.id
_entity.type
_entity.pdbx_description
1 polymer ?
#
loop_
_entity_poly.entity_id
_entity_poly.type
_entity_poly.pdbx_seq_one_letter_code
_entity_poly.pdbx_strand_id
1 'polypeptide(L)' 'MHITPARSYRATLVPAGTASDEVDTLDALGQLPTIQLKSSSCEAAEQLAHHTSGLAVLCVERVEV' A
#
# COMPACT_ATOMS: atom_id res chain seq x y z
N MET A 1 11.50 -22.41 15.36
CA MET A 1 10.59 -21.74 14.41
C MET A 1 10.57 -20.26 14.77
N HIS A 2 11.15 -19.39 13.95
CA HIS A 2 10.96 -17.94 14.12
C HIS A 2 9.58 -17.58 13.58
N ILE A 3 8.64 -17.32 14.49
CA ILE A 3 7.35 -16.79 14.12
C ILE A 3 7.57 -15.28 13.94
N THR A 4 7.75 -14.83 12.71
CA THR A 4 7.82 -13.38 12.44
C THR A 4 6.42 -12.82 12.69
N PRO A 5 6.23 -11.91 13.66
CA PRO A 5 4.90 -11.38 13.94
C PRO A 5 4.39 -10.65 12.69
N ALA A 6 3.23 -11.08 12.20
CA ALA A 6 2.56 -10.40 11.10
C ALA A 6 2.07 -9.04 11.61
N ARG A 7 2.61 -7.98 11.03
CA ARG A 7 2.22 -6.59 11.29
C ARG A 7 1.17 -6.18 10.27
N SER A 8 0.24 -5.32 10.67
CA SER A 8 -0.72 -4.74 9.75
C SER A 8 -0.09 -3.54 9.06
N TYR A 9 -0.24 -3.47 7.75
CA TYR A 9 0.20 -2.37 6.91
C TYR A 9 -0.97 -1.89 6.08
N ARG A 10 -0.97 -0.59 5.79
CA ARG A 10 -1.87 0.05 4.85
C ARG A 10 -1.05 0.54 3.67
N ALA A 11 -1.35 0.02 2.49
CA ALA A 11 -0.72 0.45 1.25
C ALA A 11 -1.69 1.35 0.48
N THR A 12 -1.23 2.53 0.08
CA THR A 12 -1.92 3.42 -0.84
C THR A 12 -1.53 3.04 -2.26
N LEU A 13 -2.51 2.79 -3.11
CA LEU A 13 -2.33 2.33 -4.48
C LEU A 13 -2.63 3.46 -5.46
N VAL A 14 -1.88 3.48 -6.56
CA VAL A 14 -2.09 4.36 -7.70
C VAL A 14 -2.89 3.61 -8.77
N PRO A 15 -4.12 4.04 -9.09
CA PRO A 15 -4.91 3.41 -10.14
C PRO A 15 -4.19 3.44 -11.49
N ALA A 16 -4.38 2.38 -12.27
CA ALA A 16 -3.80 2.29 -13.61
C ALA A 16 -4.42 3.37 -14.51
N GLY A 17 -3.58 4.19 -15.13
CA GLY A 17 -4.01 5.30 -15.97
C GLY A 17 -4.15 6.65 -15.27
N THR A 18 -3.89 6.74 -13.96
CA THR A 18 -3.78 8.02 -13.26
C THR A 18 -2.49 8.73 -13.69
N ALA A 19 -2.62 9.94 -14.24
CA ALA A 19 -1.47 10.77 -14.57
C ALA A 19 -0.75 11.21 -13.28
N SER A 20 0.58 11.38 -13.32
CA SER A 20 1.36 11.77 -12.12
C SER A 20 0.83 13.06 -11.45
N ASP A 21 0.29 14.00 -12.23
CA ASP A 21 -0.32 15.24 -11.73
C ASP A 21 -1.63 14.98 -10.95
N GLU A 22 -2.40 13.98 -11.39
CA GLU A 22 -3.60 13.54 -10.68
C GLU A 22 -3.28 12.71 -9.44
N VAL A 23 -2.16 11.97 -9.41
CA VAL A 23 -1.76 11.19 -8.23
C VAL A 23 -1.58 12.09 -7.01
N ASP A 24 -0.84 13.19 -7.18
CA ASP A 24 -0.56 14.14 -6.10
C ASP A 24 -1.86 14.80 -5.60
N THR A 25 -2.74 15.16 -6.54
CA THR A 25 -4.06 15.73 -6.23
C THR A 25 -4.95 14.73 -5.49
N LEU A 26 -5.02 13.48 -5.93
CA LEU A 26 -5.83 12.43 -5.30
C LEU A 26 -5.28 12.02 -3.94
N ASP A 27 -3.96 12.05 -3.75
CA ASP A 27 -3.30 11.83 -2.46
C ASP A 27 -3.69 12.95 -1.48
N ALA A 28 -3.55 14.22 -1.91
CA ALA A 28 -3.94 15.38 -1.11
C ALA A 28 -5.44 15.38 -0.75
N LEU A 29 -6.29 14.86 -1.64
CA LEU A 29 -7.74 14.71 -1.41
C LEU A 29 -8.11 13.44 -0.62
N GLY A 30 -7.14 12.55 -0.34
CA GLY A 30 -7.39 11.26 0.33
C GLY A 30 -8.30 10.32 -0.46
N GLN A 31 -8.35 10.45 -1.79
CA GLN A 31 -9.20 9.64 -2.67
C GLN A 31 -8.47 8.45 -3.30
N LEU A 32 -7.17 8.30 -3.03
CA LEU A 32 -6.43 7.14 -3.51
C LEU A 32 -6.93 5.85 -2.84
N PRO A 33 -7.08 4.76 -3.61
CA PRO A 33 -7.46 3.48 -3.05
C PRO A 33 -6.39 3.01 -2.06
N THR A 34 -6.82 2.60 -0.87
CA THR A 34 -5.95 2.03 0.15
C THR A 34 -6.36 0.61 0.44
N ILE A 35 -5.37 -0.27 0.63
CA ILE A 35 -5.61 -1.66 1.02
C ILE A 35 -4.88 -1.96 2.31
N GLN A 36 -5.48 -2.78 3.17
CA GLN A 36 -4.86 -3.25 4.40
C GLN A 36 -4.45 -4.70 4.24
N LEU A 37 -3.20 -4.99 4.60
CA LEU A 37 -2.61 -6.30 4.46
C LEU A 37 -1.70 -6.62 5.64
N LYS A 38 -1.56 -7.92 5.90
CA LYS A 38 -0.66 -8.41 6.95
C LYS A 38 0.63 -8.89 6.34
N SER A 39 1.74 -8.34 6.80
CA SER A 39 3.07 -8.67 6.30
C SER A 39 4.09 -8.68 7.43
N SER A 40 5.23 -9.32 7.19
CA SER A 40 6.37 -9.30 8.10
C SER A 40 7.13 -7.98 8.06
N SER A 41 7.18 -7.30 6.91
CA SER A 41 7.92 -6.05 6.69
C SER A 41 7.18 -5.09 5.74
N CYS A 42 7.61 -3.83 5.72
CA CYS A 42 7.08 -2.80 4.82
C CYS A 42 7.30 -3.19 3.34
N GLU A 43 8.51 -3.63 2.98
CA GLU A 43 8.82 -4.08 1.61
C GLU A 43 7.97 -5.28 1.18
N ALA A 44 7.78 -6.27 2.07
CA ALA A 44 6.94 -7.42 1.75
C ALA A 44 5.47 -7.01 1.63
N ALA A 45 5.03 -5.98 2.39
CA ALA A 45 3.70 -5.41 2.23
C ALA A 45 3.55 -4.70 0.88
N GLU A 46 4.52 -3.88 0.47
CA GLU A 46 4.50 -3.21 -0.83
C GLU A 46 4.40 -4.23 -1.98
N GLN A 47 5.25 -5.25 -1.98
CA GLN A 47 5.25 -6.29 -3.01
C GLN A 47 3.93 -7.06 -3.01
N LEU A 48 3.39 -7.42 -1.83
CA LEU A 48 2.12 -8.12 -1.74
C LEU A 48 0.97 -7.23 -2.23
N ALA A 49 1.01 -5.94 -1.92
CA ALA A 49 0.01 -4.98 -2.35
C ALA A 49 0.00 -4.82 -3.87
N HIS A 50 1.18 -4.65 -4.48
CA HIS A 50 1.34 -4.61 -5.92
C HIS A 50 0.89 -5.93 -6.58
N HIS A 51 1.33 -7.06 -6.05
CA HIS A 51 0.98 -8.38 -6.58
C HIS A 51 -0.53 -8.68 -6.51
N THR A 52 -1.19 -8.26 -5.43
CA THR A 52 -2.62 -8.52 -5.19
C THR A 52 -3.51 -7.60 -6.02
N SER A 53 -3.14 -6.33 -6.15
CA SER A 53 -3.94 -5.32 -6.85
C SER A 53 -3.60 -5.17 -8.33
N GLY A 54 -2.37 -5.51 -8.72
CA GLY A 54 -1.80 -5.18 -10.02
C GLY A 54 -1.48 -3.68 -10.20
N LEU A 55 -1.58 -2.87 -9.14
CA LEU A 55 -1.41 -1.42 -9.18
C LEU A 55 -0.09 -1.00 -8.54
N ALA A 56 0.46 0.14 -9.00
CA ALA A 56 1.65 0.71 -8.37
C ALA A 56 1.33 1.16 -6.94
N VAL A 57 2.26 0.96 -6.01
CA VAL A 57 2.11 1.38 -4.62
C VAL A 57 2.76 2.74 -4.45
N LEU A 58 2.01 3.71 -3.93
CA LEU A 58 2.51 5.06 -3.65
C LEU A 58 3.27 5.10 -2.32
N CYS A 59 2.64 4.55 -1.28
CA CYS A 59 3.18 4.56 0.07
C CYS A 59 2.65 3.36 0.86
N VAL A 60 3.47 2.83 1.77
CA VAL A 60 3.07 1.80 2.72
C VAL A 60 3.34 2.29 4.12
N GLU A 61 2.27 2.34 4.91
CA GLU A 61 2.32 2.78 6.30
C GLU A 61 2.05 1.60 7.22
N ARG A 62 2.80 1.52 8.33
CA ARG A 62 2.55 0.51 9.35
C ARG A 62 1.36 0.95 10.22
N VAL A 63 0.34 0.11 10.30
CA VAL A 63 -0.81 0.33 11.16
C VAL A 63 -0.67 -0.61 12.36
N GLU A 64 -0.16 -0.10 13.48
CA GLU A 64 -0.20 -0.83 14.75
C GLU A 64 -1.55 -0.52 15.43
N VAL A 65 -2.50 -1.45 15.29
CA VAL A 65 -3.72 -1.49 16.12
C VAL A 65 -3.50 -2.36 17.35
#